data_AF-A0A1C6JBP2-F1
#
_entry.id   AF-A0A1C6JBP2-F1
#
_cell.length_a   1.000
_cell.length_b   1.000
_cell.length_c   1.000
_cell.angle_alpha   90.00
_cell.angle_beta   90.00
_cell.angle_gamma   90.00
#
_symmetry.space_group_name_H-M   'P 1'
#
loop_
_entity.id
_entity.type
_entity.pdbx_description
1 polymer ?
#
loop_
_entity_poly.entity_id
_entity_poly.type
_entity_poly.pdbx_seq_one_letter_code
_entity_poly.pdbx_strand_id
1 'polypeptide(L)'
;MNGKSAIVFFLSEDKKDEKDKNAENAISYKMNEETFLGHESTDAGIQYLLWKAAENGEPIEKIITLVSDTVRARTWGSFQKRVERWIAEDERLSFYKGKKIEFVDIEYDEIQNDTGKLAAKVYYKISEHIFQNDEKMSVYMDCTGGLRDTTFLMIMIIRYLEYHGMPCKEVVYSKMPLRKKVQTAVKVGNPVSKESQSANKEIQSVQKETQPAGEICQVNNVYRMFQLLNGVDQFTRTGNADLLKLCYQENDNPMITKLLDTIVEFSHEMSLCNIKRIDEILPQLNTELKTYTSDSTDDLFECVFTDMVKLIRKKFGMGDEGNLSYLQLISWCVENNMLQQALVLYIEKMPEYYVEKGVFLENNSEFMKDYKIPNMEVFEKKLKEIIGIDLPLDSMMIEEIKDERIKVAFKRINNFIKTYYDENGKRTFDGKKKVYNEAQIEGNTVKAVEIESKNKNKLINSIYHDRSLQHYFLYHDEENYYYTLKPKYSIKSFYFLEEKKYENNTKICIPNLMSADVLKYYFVLKLIRNQVSHAGGGDGYEDDIYAKKLYENKYNIKMDTFEDVKVLLQKGIEISKTATEYVKQHAEIDK
;
A
#
# COMPACT_ATOMS: atom_id res chain seq x y z
N MET A 1 3.48 32.94 -9.67
CA MET A 1 2.18 32.73 -10.32
C MET A 1 1.14 33.17 -9.32
N ASN A 2 0.34 34.21 -9.61
CA ASN A 2 -0.75 34.60 -8.71
C ASN A 2 -1.84 33.55 -8.86
N GLY A 3 -2.06 32.73 -7.84
CA GLY A 3 -3.12 31.73 -7.84
C GLY A 3 -4.48 32.43 -7.89
N LYS A 4 -5.38 31.94 -8.75
CA LYS A 4 -6.78 32.38 -8.77
C LYS A 4 -7.53 31.67 -7.66
N SER A 5 -8.53 32.31 -7.08
CA SER A 5 -9.35 31.70 -6.03
C SER A 5 -10.84 32.00 -6.20
N ALA A 6 -11.68 31.09 -5.68
CA ALA A 6 -13.11 31.30 -5.56
C ALA A 6 -13.65 31.03 -4.17
N ILE A 7 -14.72 31.75 -3.80
CA ILE A 7 -15.55 31.43 -2.64
C ILE A 7 -16.75 30.61 -3.09
N VAL A 8 -17.11 29.55 -2.36
CA VAL A 8 -18.34 28.78 -2.53
C VAL A 8 -19.16 28.80 -1.24
N PHE A 9 -20.44 29.19 -1.29
CA PHE A 9 -21.31 29.21 -0.10
C PHE A 9 -22.81 29.18 -0.44
N PHE A 10 -23.65 28.95 0.57
CA PHE A 10 -25.12 29.07 0.46
C PHE A 10 -25.60 30.45 0.92
N LEU A 11 -26.33 31.14 0.05
CA LEU A 11 -26.94 32.42 0.42
C LEU A 11 -28.23 32.20 1.18
N SER A 12 -28.32 32.86 2.33
CA SER A 12 -29.53 32.89 3.16
C SER A 12 -30.39 34.11 2.83
N GLU A 13 -31.70 34.01 3.10
CA GLU A 13 -32.62 35.14 2.92
C GLU A 13 -32.28 36.28 3.91
N ASP A 14 -32.23 37.52 3.41
CA ASP A 14 -32.11 38.72 4.25
C ASP A 14 -33.32 38.82 5.19
N LYS A 15 -33.09 39.12 6.48
CA LYS A 15 -34.20 39.37 7.41
C LYS A 15 -34.93 40.66 7.01
N LYS A 16 -36.26 40.56 6.88
CA LYS A 16 -37.21 41.45 6.17
C LYS A 16 -37.27 42.96 6.51
N ASP A 17 -36.46 43.51 7.40
CA ASP A 17 -36.57 44.92 7.80
C ASP A 17 -35.41 45.77 7.25
N GLU A 18 -35.53 46.19 5.98
CA GLU A 18 -34.61 47.16 5.35
C GLU A 18 -34.61 48.54 6.04
N LYS A 19 -35.63 48.87 6.85
CA LYS A 19 -35.76 50.20 7.47
C LYS A 19 -34.91 50.41 8.73
N ASP A 20 -34.23 49.38 9.23
CA ASP A 20 -33.50 49.45 10.52
C ASP A 20 -32.03 48.98 10.45
N LYS A 21 -31.43 48.85 9.27
CA LYS A 21 -30.01 48.48 9.13
C LYS A 21 -29.07 49.71 9.25
N ASN A 22 -29.14 50.43 10.37
CA ASN A 22 -28.03 51.28 10.82
C ASN A 22 -26.87 50.39 11.31
N ALA A 23 -25.64 50.93 11.36
CA ALA A 23 -24.46 50.25 11.93
C ALA A 23 -24.71 49.68 13.34
N GLU A 24 -25.72 50.17 14.07
CA GLU A 24 -26.13 49.70 15.39
C GLU A 24 -26.71 48.28 15.45
N ASN A 25 -27.13 47.69 14.31
CA ASN A 25 -27.72 46.34 14.25
C ASN A 25 -26.80 45.26 13.64
N ALA A 26 -25.55 45.60 13.29
CA ALA A 26 -24.58 44.60 12.84
C ALA A 26 -24.06 43.78 14.03
N ILE A 27 -23.98 42.46 13.85
CA ILE A 27 -23.39 41.55 14.85
C ILE A 27 -21.89 41.50 14.58
N SER A 28 -21.10 41.71 15.62
CA SER A 28 -19.65 41.51 15.60
C SER A 28 -19.34 40.02 15.71
N TYR A 29 -18.46 39.53 14.83
CA TYR A 29 -17.89 38.19 14.87
C TYR A 29 -16.40 38.28 15.05
N LYS A 30 -15.86 37.44 15.93
CA LYS A 30 -14.42 37.35 16.16
C LYS A 30 -13.84 36.14 15.45
N MET A 31 -12.64 36.31 14.90
CA MET A 31 -11.75 35.25 14.44
C MET A 31 -10.33 35.65 14.86
N ASN A 32 -9.71 34.89 15.75
CA ASN A 32 -8.43 35.25 16.35
C ASN A 32 -8.47 36.69 16.94
N GLU A 33 -7.56 37.56 16.52
CA GLU A 33 -7.50 38.97 16.94
C GLU A 33 -8.36 39.90 16.07
N GLU A 34 -8.93 39.38 14.98
CA GLU A 34 -9.68 40.15 14.00
C GLU A 34 -11.18 40.15 14.29
N THR A 35 -11.84 41.25 13.91
CA THR A 35 -13.29 41.42 14.04
C THR A 35 -13.93 41.72 12.68
N PHE A 36 -15.05 41.07 12.41
CA PHE A 36 -15.85 41.22 11.20
C PHE A 36 -17.29 41.58 11.58
N LEU A 37 -17.93 42.44 10.81
CA LEU A 37 -19.29 42.92 11.09
C LEU A 37 -20.25 42.32 10.06
N GLY A 38 -21.23 41.55 10.52
CA GLY A 38 -22.23 40.91 9.66
C GLY A 38 -23.64 41.38 9.98
N HIS A 39 -24.43 41.71 8.96
CA HIS A 39 -25.87 41.90 9.11
C HIS A 39 -26.60 40.55 9.04
N GLU A 40 -26.10 39.64 8.21
CA GLU A 40 -26.48 38.23 8.19
C GLU A 40 -25.30 37.37 8.69
N SER A 41 -25.58 36.12 9.12
CA SER A 41 -24.54 35.21 9.64
C SER A 41 -23.43 34.93 8.62
N THR A 42 -23.77 34.82 7.34
CA THR A 42 -22.80 34.56 6.25
C THR A 42 -21.88 35.74 5.97
N ASP A 43 -22.31 36.99 6.24
CA ASP A 43 -21.56 38.19 5.85
C ASP A 43 -20.14 38.22 6.47
N ALA A 44 -20.02 37.85 7.74
CA ALA A 44 -18.75 37.85 8.46
C ALA A 44 -17.78 36.78 7.92
N GLY A 45 -18.30 35.59 7.62
CA GLY A 45 -17.52 34.51 7.00
C GLY A 45 -16.96 34.92 5.64
N ILE A 46 -17.78 35.53 4.78
CA ILE A 46 -17.34 35.99 3.44
C ILE A 46 -16.27 37.09 3.54
N GLN A 47 -16.44 38.07 4.45
CA GLN A 47 -15.42 39.10 4.69
C GLN A 47 -14.09 38.49 5.13
N TYR A 48 -14.13 37.54 6.06
CA TYR A 48 -12.95 36.82 6.51
C TYR A 48 -12.26 36.05 5.36
N LEU A 49 -13.02 35.30 4.55
CA LEU A 49 -12.45 34.54 3.43
C LEU A 49 -11.82 35.45 2.37
N LEU A 50 -12.44 36.60 2.07
CA LEU A 50 -11.85 37.60 1.17
C LEU A 50 -10.51 38.12 1.68
N TRP A 51 -10.45 38.47 2.98
CA TRP A 51 -9.23 38.92 3.64
C TRP A 51 -8.16 37.83 3.64
N LYS A 52 -8.51 36.60 4.06
CA LYS A 52 -7.58 35.48 4.15
C LYS A 52 -6.99 35.08 2.79
N ALA A 53 -7.81 35.08 1.74
CA ALA A 53 -7.35 34.81 0.39
C ALA A 53 -6.36 35.88 -0.11
N ALA A 54 -6.61 37.16 0.20
CA ALA A 54 -5.68 38.23 -0.13
C ALA A 54 -4.37 38.13 0.68
N GLU A 55 -4.43 37.80 1.97
CA GLU A 55 -3.26 37.57 2.84
C GLU A 55 -2.38 36.42 2.30
N ASN A 56 -3.01 35.34 1.81
CA ASN A 56 -2.31 34.20 1.20
C ASN A 56 -1.72 34.49 -0.19
N GLY A 57 -1.95 35.68 -0.76
CA GLY A 57 -1.51 36.04 -2.11
C GLY A 57 -2.31 35.38 -3.25
N GLU A 58 -3.46 34.79 -2.94
CA GLU A 58 -4.35 34.08 -3.87
C GLU A 58 -5.75 34.72 -3.85
N PRO A 59 -5.90 35.96 -4.34
CA PRO A 59 -7.14 36.72 -4.19
C PRO A 59 -8.34 36.10 -4.89
N ILE A 60 -9.52 36.34 -4.32
CA ILE A 60 -10.79 35.87 -4.88
C ILE A 60 -11.11 36.61 -6.18
N GLU A 61 -11.26 35.86 -7.27
CA GLU A 61 -11.75 36.38 -8.56
C GLU A 61 -13.24 36.04 -8.78
N LYS A 62 -13.74 35.01 -8.10
CA LYS A 62 -15.10 34.50 -8.29
C LYS A 62 -15.80 34.17 -6.97
N ILE A 63 -17.05 34.58 -6.83
CA ILE A 63 -17.93 34.19 -5.71
C ILE A 63 -19.07 33.37 -6.29
N ILE A 64 -19.08 32.08 -5.98
CA ILE A 64 -20.07 31.10 -6.42
C ILE A 64 -21.06 30.87 -5.28
N THR A 65 -22.32 31.14 -5.55
CA THR A 65 -23.37 31.18 -4.53
C THR A 65 -24.47 30.18 -4.86
N LEU A 66 -24.71 29.25 -3.94
CA LEU A 66 -25.85 28.34 -4.00
C LEU A 66 -27.08 29.06 -3.44
N VAL A 67 -28.11 29.23 -4.27
CA VAL A 67 -29.25 30.11 -3.96
C VAL A 67 -30.56 29.51 -4.46
N SER A 68 -31.61 29.55 -3.62
CA SER A 68 -32.96 29.21 -4.03
C SER A 68 -33.64 30.36 -4.76
N ASP A 69 -34.65 30.08 -5.57
CA ASP A 69 -35.35 31.13 -6.35
C ASP A 69 -35.94 32.23 -5.46
N THR A 70 -36.42 31.86 -4.26
CA THR A 70 -36.96 32.82 -3.29
C THR A 70 -35.88 33.76 -2.76
N VAL A 71 -34.70 33.22 -2.42
CA VAL A 71 -33.57 34.01 -1.90
C VAL A 71 -32.96 34.85 -3.02
N ARG A 72 -32.84 34.30 -4.23
CA ARG A 72 -32.32 35.00 -5.41
C ARG A 72 -33.09 36.29 -5.67
N ALA A 73 -34.42 36.22 -5.65
CA ALA A 73 -35.29 37.37 -5.90
C ALA A 73 -35.17 38.48 -4.84
N ARG A 74 -34.81 38.12 -3.58
CA ARG A 74 -34.85 39.05 -2.44
C ARG A 74 -33.48 39.55 -1.99
N THR A 75 -32.43 38.75 -2.16
CA THR A 75 -31.15 38.95 -1.46
C THR A 75 -29.94 39.00 -2.40
N TRP A 76 -30.03 38.49 -3.63
CA TRP A 76 -28.87 38.42 -4.52
C TRP A 76 -28.26 39.80 -4.84
N GLY A 77 -29.10 40.75 -5.26
CA GLY A 77 -28.62 42.09 -5.60
C GLY A 77 -28.19 42.93 -4.40
N SER A 78 -28.78 42.71 -3.22
CA SER A 78 -28.34 43.39 -1.98
C SER A 78 -27.00 42.84 -1.51
N PHE A 79 -26.78 41.52 -1.61
CA PHE A 79 -25.52 40.86 -1.26
C PHE A 79 -24.34 41.37 -2.09
N GLN A 80 -24.47 41.45 -3.42
CA GLN A 80 -23.41 41.98 -4.29
C GLN A 80 -22.98 43.39 -3.87
N LYS A 81 -23.95 44.26 -3.59
CA LYS A 81 -23.69 45.62 -3.10
C LYS A 81 -23.02 45.65 -1.72
N ARG A 82 -23.30 44.66 -0.84
CA ARG A 82 -22.61 44.54 0.45
C ARG A 82 -21.14 44.20 0.25
N VAL A 83 -20.82 43.27 -0.64
CA VAL A 83 -19.43 42.90 -0.96
C VAL A 83 -18.64 44.08 -1.52
N GLU A 84 -19.22 44.81 -2.48
CA GLU A 84 -18.60 46.03 -3.04
C GLU A 84 -18.34 47.09 -1.96
N ARG A 85 -19.28 47.25 -1.01
CA ARG A 85 -19.12 48.16 0.13
C ARG A 85 -17.99 47.71 1.05
N TRP A 86 -17.92 46.43 1.42
CA TRP A 86 -16.84 45.90 2.25
C TRP A 86 -15.47 46.15 1.62
N ILE A 87 -15.32 45.93 0.32
CA ILE A 87 -14.07 46.21 -0.41
C ILE A 87 -13.69 47.70 -0.41
N ALA A 88 -14.68 48.59 -0.44
CA ALA A 88 -14.46 50.03 -0.41
C ALA A 88 -14.05 50.53 0.99
N GLU A 89 -14.73 50.05 2.03
CA GLU A 89 -14.68 50.56 3.41
C GLU A 89 -13.62 49.87 4.27
N ASP A 90 -13.36 48.57 4.06
CA ASP A 90 -12.40 47.80 4.87
C ASP A 90 -10.98 47.89 4.28
N GLU A 91 -10.05 48.48 5.03
CA GLU A 91 -8.66 48.62 4.61
C GLU A 91 -7.96 47.26 4.37
N ARG A 92 -8.39 46.22 5.09
CA ARG A 92 -7.88 44.85 4.92
C ARG A 92 -8.20 44.28 3.54
N LEU A 93 -9.26 44.78 2.89
CA LEU A 93 -9.71 44.37 1.55
C LEU A 93 -9.21 45.31 0.44
N SER A 94 -8.31 46.25 0.75
CA SER A 94 -7.77 47.24 -0.19
C SER A 94 -7.17 46.61 -1.47
N PHE A 95 -6.67 45.38 -1.39
CA PHE A 95 -6.17 44.61 -2.53
C PHE A 95 -7.21 44.43 -3.66
N TYR A 96 -8.50 44.38 -3.31
CA TYR A 96 -9.60 44.21 -4.27
C TYR A 96 -10.08 45.54 -4.87
N LYS A 97 -9.59 46.70 -4.41
CA LYS A 97 -10.01 48.00 -4.94
C LYS A 97 -9.68 48.11 -6.42
N GLY A 98 -10.70 48.40 -7.24
CA GLY A 98 -10.58 48.48 -8.69
C GLY A 98 -10.49 47.13 -9.40
N LYS A 99 -10.54 46.00 -8.68
CA LYS A 99 -10.63 44.66 -9.26
C LYS A 99 -12.09 44.25 -9.40
N LYS A 100 -12.40 43.53 -10.48
CA LYS A 100 -13.74 42.99 -10.72
C LYS A 100 -13.80 41.56 -10.18
N ILE A 101 -14.70 41.32 -9.23
CA ILE A 101 -15.07 39.96 -8.79
C ILE A 101 -16.27 39.50 -9.61
N GLU A 102 -16.19 38.29 -10.16
CA GLU A 102 -17.30 37.62 -10.84
C GLU A 102 -18.25 37.02 -9.82
N PHE A 103 -19.54 37.37 -9.88
CA PHE A 103 -20.58 36.77 -9.06
C PHE A 103 -21.36 35.75 -9.88
N VAL A 104 -21.39 34.52 -9.41
CA VAL A 104 -22.08 33.39 -10.06
C VAL A 104 -23.12 32.84 -9.10
N ASP A 105 -24.37 32.77 -9.54
CA ASP A 105 -25.44 32.14 -8.79
C ASP A 105 -25.83 30.77 -9.38
N ILE A 106 -25.82 29.76 -8.53
CA ILE A 106 -26.19 28.40 -8.85
C ILE A 106 -27.51 28.10 -8.14
N GLU A 107 -28.54 27.90 -8.95
CA GLU A 107 -29.87 27.52 -8.49
C GLU A 107 -29.82 26.23 -7.65
N TYR A 108 -30.30 26.34 -6.41
CA TYR A 108 -30.44 25.27 -5.43
C TYR A 108 -31.87 25.26 -4.91
N ASP A 109 -32.66 24.26 -5.33
CA ASP A 109 -34.05 24.09 -4.88
C ASP A 109 -34.22 22.73 -4.18
N GLU A 110 -34.56 22.78 -2.89
CA GLU A 110 -34.74 21.64 -2.00
C GLU A 110 -35.99 20.82 -2.31
N ILE A 111 -36.91 21.34 -3.15
CA ILE A 111 -38.20 20.70 -3.46
C ILE A 111 -38.04 19.43 -4.32
N GLN A 112 -36.85 19.12 -4.82
CA GLN A 112 -36.62 17.84 -5.50
C GLN A 112 -36.57 16.69 -4.48
N ASN A 113 -37.57 15.79 -4.55
CA ASN A 113 -37.66 14.52 -3.79
C ASN A 113 -36.47 13.55 -3.99
N ASP A 114 -35.41 13.96 -4.69
CA ASP A 114 -34.23 13.17 -5.03
C ASP A 114 -32.96 13.99 -4.75
N THR A 115 -32.40 13.82 -3.56
CA THR A 115 -31.18 14.47 -3.10
C THR A 115 -29.98 14.19 -4.03
N GLY A 116 -29.96 13.05 -4.71
CA GLY A 116 -28.89 12.68 -5.65
C GLY A 116 -28.90 13.53 -6.92
N LYS A 117 -30.09 13.81 -7.49
CA LYS A 117 -30.22 14.70 -8.66
C LYS A 117 -29.86 16.15 -8.33
N LEU A 118 -30.24 16.62 -7.16
CA LEU A 118 -29.87 17.94 -6.67
C LEU A 118 -28.35 18.06 -6.53
N ALA A 119 -27.71 17.07 -5.90
CA ALA A 119 -26.25 17.01 -5.78
C ALA A 119 -25.56 17.03 -7.14
N ALA A 120 -26.04 16.24 -8.12
CA ALA A 120 -25.49 16.20 -9.47
C ALA A 120 -25.66 17.54 -10.22
N LYS A 121 -26.81 18.23 -10.09
CA LYS A 121 -27.06 19.54 -10.72
C LYS A 121 -26.14 20.62 -10.16
N VAL A 122 -26.02 20.68 -8.82
CA VAL A 122 -25.11 21.61 -8.14
C VAL A 122 -23.67 21.34 -8.57
N TYR A 123 -23.26 20.08 -8.55
CA TYR A 123 -21.95 19.63 -8.99
C TYR A 123 -21.65 20.08 -10.42
N TYR A 124 -22.54 19.79 -11.38
CA TYR A 124 -22.32 20.10 -12.79
C TYR A 124 -22.11 21.60 -12.99
N LYS A 125 -22.94 22.43 -12.35
CA LYS A 125 -22.83 23.88 -12.45
C LYS A 125 -21.57 24.42 -11.78
N ILE A 126 -21.18 23.93 -10.60
CA ILE A 126 -19.91 24.33 -9.95
C ILE A 126 -18.75 23.95 -10.86
N SER A 127 -18.77 22.73 -11.41
CA SER A 127 -17.74 22.22 -12.31
C SER A 127 -17.59 23.12 -13.54
N GLU A 128 -18.67 23.54 -14.18
CA GLU A 128 -18.61 24.44 -15.34
C GLU A 128 -17.94 25.77 -15.00
N HIS A 129 -18.18 26.35 -13.82
CA HIS A 129 -17.62 27.67 -13.49
C HIS A 129 -16.19 27.62 -12.95
N ILE A 130 -15.78 26.47 -12.43
CA ILE A 130 -14.47 26.25 -11.83
C ILE A 130 -13.46 25.66 -12.83
N PHE A 131 -13.87 24.72 -13.69
CA PHE A 131 -12.99 24.05 -14.65
C PHE A 131 -12.81 24.79 -15.98
N GLN A 132 -13.37 25.99 -16.11
CA GLN A 132 -13.17 26.80 -17.30
C GLN A 132 -11.72 27.31 -17.37
N ASN A 133 -11.01 26.96 -18.46
CA ASN A 133 -9.72 27.51 -18.94
C ASN A 133 -8.39 26.88 -18.46
N ASP A 134 -8.32 25.60 -18.07
CA ASP A 134 -7.06 24.91 -17.65
C ASP A 134 -6.29 25.58 -16.48
N GLU A 135 -6.79 26.69 -15.93
CA GLU A 135 -6.19 27.42 -14.82
C GLU A 135 -6.57 26.76 -13.49
N LYS A 136 -5.56 26.37 -12.70
CA LYS A 136 -5.77 25.81 -11.36
C LYS A 136 -6.22 26.92 -10.41
N MET A 137 -7.39 26.72 -9.80
CA MET A 137 -7.99 27.66 -8.83
C MET A 137 -7.99 27.07 -7.41
N SER A 138 -7.73 27.89 -6.40
CA SER A 138 -7.94 27.55 -4.98
C SER A 138 -9.38 27.81 -4.55
N VAL A 139 -9.90 27.03 -3.61
CA VAL A 139 -11.30 27.13 -3.16
C VAL A 139 -11.36 27.53 -1.69
N TYR A 140 -12.24 28.47 -1.37
CA TYR A 140 -12.57 28.94 -0.04
C TYR A 140 -14.06 28.71 0.19
N MET A 141 -14.47 28.26 1.38
CA MET A 141 -15.84 27.81 1.59
C MET A 141 -16.47 28.35 2.87
N ASP A 142 -17.70 28.85 2.78
CA ASP A 142 -18.52 29.18 3.94
C ASP A 142 -19.69 28.19 4.03
N CYS A 143 -19.80 27.56 5.20
CA CYS A 143 -20.82 26.58 5.55
C CYS A 143 -21.86 27.15 6.54
N THR A 144 -21.90 28.48 6.71
CA THR A 144 -22.78 29.16 7.65
C THR A 144 -24.25 29.08 7.21
N GLY A 145 -24.49 29.19 5.90
CA GLY A 145 -25.81 29.06 5.29
C GLY A 145 -26.13 27.62 4.86
N GLY A 146 -27.42 27.25 4.86
CA GLY A 146 -27.92 25.96 4.37
C GLY A 146 -28.45 25.01 5.46
N LEU A 147 -29.22 24.00 5.06
CA LEU A 147 -29.71 22.94 5.95
C LEU A 147 -28.60 21.93 6.31
N ARG A 148 -28.78 21.10 7.34
CA ARG A 148 -27.76 20.11 7.76
C ARG A 148 -27.29 19.16 6.65
N ASP A 149 -28.12 18.89 5.65
CA ASP A 149 -27.78 18.01 4.52
C ASP A 149 -26.84 18.68 3.49
N THR A 150 -26.76 20.02 3.47
CA THR A 150 -25.87 20.74 2.54
C THR A 150 -24.41 20.67 2.94
N THR A 151 -24.10 20.48 4.23
CA THR A 151 -22.71 20.30 4.70
C THR A 151 -22.05 19.06 4.09
N PHE A 152 -22.78 17.95 3.95
CA PHE A 152 -22.26 16.74 3.29
C PHE A 152 -22.06 16.94 1.79
N LEU A 153 -22.98 17.64 1.12
CA LEU A 153 -22.82 18.03 -0.28
C LEU A 153 -21.57 18.89 -0.49
N MET A 154 -21.32 19.84 0.42
CA MET A 154 -20.14 20.71 0.40
C MET A 154 -18.84 19.92 0.59
N ILE A 155 -18.80 18.96 1.53
CA ILE A 155 -17.64 18.07 1.70
C ILE A 155 -17.39 17.24 0.43
N MET A 156 -18.44 16.71 -0.19
CA MET A 156 -18.33 15.95 -1.45
C MET A 156 -17.77 16.83 -2.58
N ILE A 157 -18.26 18.06 -2.71
CA ILE A 157 -17.77 19.03 -3.70
C ILE A 157 -16.30 19.34 -3.45
N ILE A 158 -15.90 19.65 -2.22
CA ILE A 158 -14.48 19.90 -1.86
C ILE A 158 -13.60 18.73 -2.32
N ARG A 159 -13.98 17.49 -2.00
CA ARG A 159 -13.22 16.28 -2.35
C ARG A 159 -13.03 16.13 -3.84
N TYR A 160 -14.06 16.43 -4.60
CA TYR A 160 -13.99 16.35 -6.05
C TYR A 160 -13.11 17.44 -6.66
N LEU A 161 -13.21 18.68 -6.17
CA LEU A 161 -12.38 19.79 -6.64
C LEU A 161 -10.89 19.50 -6.39
N GLU A 162 -10.55 18.92 -5.24
CA GLU A 162 -9.19 18.50 -4.93
C GLU A 162 -8.67 17.36 -5.80
N TYR A 163 -9.53 16.40 -6.15
CA TYR A 163 -9.18 15.34 -7.11
C TYR A 163 -8.70 15.92 -8.44
N HIS A 164 -9.24 17.08 -8.85
CA HIS A 164 -8.79 17.83 -10.03
C HIS A 164 -7.66 18.82 -9.77
N GLY A 165 -7.00 18.74 -8.61
CA GLY A 165 -5.84 19.56 -8.26
C GLY A 165 -6.19 20.99 -7.85
N MET A 166 -7.41 21.22 -7.35
CA MET A 166 -7.87 22.51 -6.83
C MET A 166 -8.03 22.43 -5.31
N PRO A 167 -7.02 22.88 -4.55
CA PRO A 167 -7.02 22.72 -3.10
C PRO A 167 -8.10 23.59 -2.45
N CYS A 168 -8.81 23.03 -1.47
CA CYS A 168 -9.62 23.84 -0.56
C CYS A 168 -8.74 24.38 0.55
N LYS A 169 -8.59 25.71 0.61
CA LYS A 169 -7.65 26.39 1.51
C LYS A 169 -8.26 26.71 2.87
N GLU A 170 -9.56 26.97 2.92
CA GLU A 170 -10.22 27.40 4.13
C GLU A 170 -11.72 27.09 4.10
N VAL A 171 -12.25 26.59 5.22
CA VAL A 171 -13.67 26.28 5.43
C VAL A 171 -14.12 26.90 6.73
N VAL A 172 -15.08 27.82 6.68
CA VAL A 172 -15.58 28.53 7.88
C VAL A 172 -17.06 28.32 8.13
N TYR A 173 -17.43 28.51 9.40
CA TYR A 173 -18.80 28.57 9.89
C TYR A 173 -18.94 29.69 10.90
N SER A 174 -19.87 30.62 10.68
CA SER A 174 -20.13 31.74 11.59
C SER A 174 -21.19 31.37 12.61
N LYS A 175 -20.76 31.17 13.85
CA LYS A 175 -21.61 30.85 15.00
C LYS A 175 -22.21 32.11 15.59
N MET A 176 -23.53 32.21 15.50
CA MET A 176 -24.30 33.28 16.12
C MET A 176 -24.21 33.24 17.66
N PRO A 177 -24.11 34.41 18.32
CA PRO A 177 -24.07 34.48 19.77
C PRO A 177 -25.40 34.04 20.40
N LEU A 178 -25.34 33.23 21.45
CA LEU A 178 -26.52 32.80 22.19
C LEU A 178 -27.15 34.01 22.91
N ARG A 179 -28.38 34.39 22.54
CA ARG A 179 -29.16 35.36 23.32
C ARG A 179 -29.49 34.73 24.68
N LYS A 180 -28.87 35.21 25.77
CA LYS A 180 -29.35 34.91 27.13
C LYS A 180 -30.75 35.50 27.28
N LYS A 181 -31.78 34.65 27.36
CA LYS A 181 -33.10 35.10 27.81
C LYS A 181 -32.99 35.44 29.30
N VAL A 182 -32.90 36.73 29.63
CA VAL A 182 -33.12 37.18 31.00
C VAL A 182 -34.62 36.97 31.29
N GLN A 183 -34.97 35.90 32.00
CA GLN A 183 -36.27 35.81 32.65
C GLN A 183 -36.25 36.76 33.84
N THR A 184 -36.75 37.99 33.64
CA THR A 184 -37.14 38.84 34.76
C THR A 184 -38.35 38.20 35.42
N ALA A 185 -38.10 37.45 36.50
CA ALA A 185 -39.15 37.03 37.42
C ALA A 185 -39.71 38.28 38.11
N VAL A 186 -40.77 38.85 37.55
CA VAL A 186 -41.61 39.82 38.27
C VAL A 186 -42.29 39.05 39.40
N LYS A 187 -41.72 39.11 40.61
CA LYS A 187 -42.43 38.71 41.82
C LYS A 187 -43.54 39.73 42.06
N VAL A 188 -44.77 39.30 41.77
CA VAL A 188 -46.00 40.00 42.12
C VAL A 188 -46.26 39.83 43.62
N GLY A 189 -46.33 40.97 44.33
CA GLY A 189 -47.21 41.17 45.49
C GLY A 189 -46.68 40.83 46.88
N ASN A 190 -46.46 41.87 47.71
CA ASN A 190 -47.46 42.26 48.71
C ASN A 190 -47.25 43.72 49.20
N PRO A 191 -48.27 44.39 49.75
CA PRO A 191 -48.37 45.84 49.77
C PRO A 191 -47.86 46.51 51.07
N VAL A 192 -47.24 47.68 50.86
CA VAL A 192 -47.25 48.90 51.70
C VAL A 192 -46.71 48.83 53.14
N SER A 193 -45.65 49.60 53.37
CA SER A 193 -45.64 50.60 54.44
C SER A 193 -45.01 51.89 53.91
N LYS A 194 -45.77 53.00 54.04
CA LYS A 194 -45.34 54.36 53.70
C LYS A 194 -44.31 54.82 54.72
N GLU A 195 -43.08 55.03 54.27
CA GLU A 195 -42.16 56.07 54.77
C GLU A 195 -40.86 56.01 53.97
N SER A 196 -40.28 57.17 53.67
CA SER A 196 -39.05 57.40 52.88
C SER A 196 -39.27 57.72 51.38
N GLN A 197 -40.08 58.75 51.12
CA GLN A 197 -39.86 59.62 49.96
C GLN A 197 -38.72 60.60 50.29
N SER A 198 -37.48 60.20 50.11
CA SER A 198 -36.34 61.10 49.89
C SER A 198 -35.09 60.29 49.57
N ALA A 199 -34.30 60.79 48.62
CA ALA A 199 -33.04 60.22 48.11
C ALA A 199 -33.16 59.05 47.11
N ASN A 200 -33.23 59.41 45.83
CA ASN A 200 -32.31 58.93 44.77
C ASN A 200 -32.80 59.45 43.41
N LYS A 201 -32.60 60.75 43.19
CA LYS A 201 -32.24 61.26 41.85
C LYS A 201 -30.73 61.05 41.73
N GLU A 202 -30.28 60.64 40.55
CA GLU A 202 -28.91 60.16 40.24
C GLU A 202 -28.74 58.70 40.67
N ILE A 203 -28.52 57.69 39.81
CA ILE A 203 -27.75 57.60 38.57
C ILE A 203 -28.47 56.58 37.67
N GLN A 204 -29.09 57.02 36.57
CA GLN A 204 -29.36 56.14 35.42
C GLN A 204 -28.16 56.23 34.48
N SER A 205 -27.06 55.56 34.82
CA SER A 205 -26.10 55.11 33.81
C SER A 205 -26.67 53.81 33.26
N VAL A 206 -27.32 53.92 32.10
CA VAL A 206 -27.65 52.77 31.27
C VAL A 206 -26.33 52.05 30.96
N GLN A 207 -26.03 50.98 31.68
CA GLN A 207 -25.06 50.00 31.23
C GLN A 207 -25.65 49.41 29.94
N LYS A 208 -25.23 49.93 28.79
CA LYS A 208 -25.40 49.24 27.50
C LYS A 208 -24.68 47.90 27.66
N GLU A 209 -25.42 46.83 27.95
CA GLU A 209 -24.88 45.47 27.85
C GLU A 209 -24.34 45.32 26.43
N THR A 210 -23.02 45.22 26.30
CA THR A 210 -22.36 44.88 25.04
C THR A 210 -22.92 43.53 24.60
N GLN A 211 -23.60 43.50 23.46
CA GLN A 211 -24.08 42.23 22.90
C GLN A 211 -22.88 41.27 22.76
N PRO A 212 -23.01 40.01 23.20
CA PRO A 212 -21.93 39.04 23.03
C PRO A 212 -21.63 38.90 21.53
N ALA A 213 -20.35 38.96 21.17
CA ALA A 213 -19.91 38.76 19.80
C ALA A 213 -20.16 37.31 19.36
N GLY A 214 -20.52 37.13 18.10
CA GLY A 214 -20.45 35.83 17.43
C GLY A 214 -18.99 35.40 17.22
N GLU A 215 -18.82 34.20 16.70
CA GLU A 215 -17.52 33.59 16.46
C GLU A 215 -17.49 33.02 15.05
N ILE A 216 -16.44 33.30 14.28
CA ILE A 216 -16.18 32.56 13.04
C ILE A 216 -15.31 31.37 13.45
N CYS A 217 -15.77 30.17 13.16
CA CYS A 217 -15.07 28.93 13.48
C CYS A 217 -14.49 28.34 12.19
N GLN A 218 -13.21 27.98 12.19
CA GLN A 218 -12.63 27.14 11.14
C GLN A 218 -13.14 25.71 11.32
N VAL A 219 -13.57 25.08 10.23
CA VAL A 219 -14.07 23.70 10.18
C VAL A 219 -13.09 22.78 9.43
N ASN A 220 -11.89 23.30 9.10
CA ASN A 220 -10.83 22.55 8.43
C ASN A 220 -10.47 21.27 9.17
N ASN A 221 -10.59 21.24 10.50
CA ASN A 221 -10.30 20.06 11.31
C ASN A 221 -11.19 18.87 10.91
N VAL A 222 -12.49 19.08 10.70
CA VAL A 222 -13.40 18.01 10.28
C VAL A 222 -13.07 17.50 8.89
N TYR A 223 -12.69 18.41 8.01
CA TYR A 223 -12.25 18.08 6.67
C TYR A 223 -10.93 17.30 6.65
N ARG A 224 -9.93 17.74 7.42
CA ARG A 224 -8.62 17.10 7.60
C ARG A 224 -8.76 15.69 8.16
N MET A 225 -9.74 15.43 9.03
CA MET A 225 -10.03 14.08 9.51
C MET A 225 -10.40 13.12 8.37
N PHE A 226 -11.26 13.54 7.43
CA PHE A 226 -11.59 12.71 6.26
C PHE A 226 -10.36 12.45 5.39
N GLN A 227 -9.44 13.42 5.28
CA GLN A 227 -8.18 13.21 4.54
C GLN A 227 -7.34 12.16 5.24
N LEU A 228 -7.21 12.28 6.56
CA LEU A 228 -6.46 11.36 7.37
C LEU A 228 -7.02 9.93 7.24
N LEU A 229 -8.33 9.74 7.45
CA LEU A 229 -9.04 8.47 7.26
C LEU A 229 -8.78 7.84 5.90
N ASN A 230 -8.90 8.62 4.82
CA ASN A 230 -8.63 8.13 3.47
C ASN A 230 -7.16 7.77 3.27
N GLY A 231 -6.24 8.56 3.83
CA GLY A 231 -4.80 8.29 3.74
C GLY A 231 -4.38 7.01 4.46
N VAL A 232 -4.96 6.72 5.63
CA VAL A 232 -4.68 5.46 6.33
C VAL A 232 -5.38 4.28 5.65
N ASP A 233 -6.60 4.45 5.13
CA ASP A 233 -7.22 3.38 4.34
C ASP A 233 -6.38 3.06 3.09
N GLN A 234 -5.90 4.07 2.38
CA GLN A 234 -4.97 3.92 1.26
C GLN A 234 -3.68 3.20 1.69
N PHE A 235 -3.02 3.68 2.75
CA PHE A 235 -1.77 3.09 3.23
C PHE A 235 -1.96 1.64 3.66
N THR A 236 -2.98 1.35 4.48
CA THR A 236 -3.19 0.00 5.00
C THR A 236 -3.64 -1.00 3.95
N ARG A 237 -4.24 -0.54 2.82
CA ARG A 237 -4.72 -1.39 1.72
C ARG A 237 -3.76 -1.52 0.53
N THR A 238 -2.98 -0.48 0.24
CA THR A 238 -2.16 -0.43 -0.98
C THR A 238 -0.70 -0.12 -0.70
N GLY A 239 -0.35 0.17 0.56
CA GLY A 239 0.99 0.61 0.95
C GLY A 239 1.39 1.98 0.45
N ASN A 240 0.48 2.77 -0.14
CA ASN A 240 0.74 4.15 -0.57
C ASN A 240 0.33 5.13 0.54
N ALA A 241 1.23 6.04 0.90
CA ALA A 241 1.03 7.02 1.96
C ALA A 241 0.95 8.48 1.47
N ASP A 242 0.80 8.73 0.17
CA ASP A 242 0.87 10.09 -0.39
C ASP A 242 -0.26 10.99 0.15
N LEU A 243 -1.46 10.45 0.38
CA LEU A 243 -2.56 11.19 1.00
C LEU A 243 -2.27 11.56 2.47
N LEU A 244 -1.48 10.75 3.18
CA LEU A 244 -1.08 11.07 4.56
C LEU A 244 -0.19 12.32 4.62
N LYS A 245 0.57 12.58 3.56
CA LYS A 245 1.40 13.79 3.44
C LYS A 245 0.58 15.09 3.47
N LEU A 246 -0.64 15.05 2.96
CA LEU A 246 -1.54 16.20 2.93
C LEU A 246 -2.14 16.52 4.31
N CYS A 247 -2.07 15.58 5.27
CA CYS A 247 -2.79 15.70 6.54
C CYS A 247 -2.08 16.59 7.59
N TYR A 248 -0.77 16.86 7.44
CA TYR A 248 0.04 17.48 8.50
C TYR A 248 0.75 18.79 8.13
N GLN A 249 0.54 19.38 6.94
CA GLN A 249 1.19 20.64 6.54
C GLN A 249 0.94 21.81 7.51
N GLU A 250 -0.01 21.66 8.44
CA GLU A 250 -0.36 22.61 9.50
C GLU A 250 -0.64 21.88 10.84
N ASN A 251 0.13 20.85 11.20
CA ASN A 251 0.00 20.20 12.52
C ASN A 251 1.19 20.58 13.43
N ASP A 252 0.88 21.15 14.60
CA ASP A 252 1.89 21.62 15.55
C ASP A 252 2.52 20.46 16.35
N ASN A 253 1.94 19.26 16.34
CA ASN A 253 2.46 18.11 17.09
C ASN A 253 3.66 17.45 16.37
N PRO A 254 4.90 17.60 16.88
CA PRO A 254 6.09 17.08 16.21
C PRO A 254 6.13 15.55 16.17
N MET A 255 5.47 14.86 17.12
CA MET A 255 5.44 13.41 17.19
C MET A 255 4.60 12.81 16.07
N ILE A 256 3.46 13.44 15.77
CA ILE A 256 2.58 13.06 14.65
C ILE A 256 3.32 13.27 13.32
N THR A 257 3.92 14.45 13.14
CA THR A 257 4.66 14.80 11.93
C THR A 257 5.79 13.81 11.67
N LYS A 258 6.58 13.50 12.71
CA LYS A 258 7.67 12.52 12.61
C LYS A 258 7.19 11.14 12.19
N LEU A 259 6.14 10.61 12.83
CA LEU A 259 5.60 9.28 12.50
C LEU A 259 5.04 9.24 11.06
N LEU A 260 4.35 10.31 10.64
CA LEU A 260 3.84 10.41 9.28
C LEU A 260 4.96 10.46 8.24
N ASP A 261 6.02 11.23 8.48
CA ASP A 261 7.19 11.28 7.60
C ASP A 261 7.84 9.89 7.47
N THR A 262 8.01 9.17 8.58
CA THR A 262 8.54 7.80 8.57
C THR A 262 7.64 6.83 7.80
N ILE A 263 6.31 6.93 7.94
CA ILE A 263 5.35 6.11 7.19
C ILE A 263 5.44 6.41 5.68
N VAL A 264 5.54 7.69 5.30
CA VAL A 264 5.65 8.11 3.90
C VAL A 264 6.96 7.63 3.30
N GLU A 265 8.08 7.81 4.00
CA GLU A 265 9.37 7.32 3.54
C GLU A 265 9.36 5.79 3.39
N PHE A 266 8.85 5.07 4.39
CA PHE A 266 8.69 3.62 4.32
C PHE A 266 7.86 3.19 3.10
N SER A 267 6.74 3.87 2.83
CA SER A 267 5.87 3.63 1.68
C SER A 267 6.62 3.77 0.35
N HIS A 268 7.41 4.85 0.19
CA HIS A 268 8.18 5.10 -1.02
C HIS A 268 9.27 4.03 -1.22
N GLU A 269 10.02 3.69 -0.18
CA GLU A 269 11.08 2.68 -0.27
C GLU A 269 10.52 1.27 -0.53
N MET A 270 9.35 0.95 0.03
CA MET A 270 8.59 -0.26 -0.29
C MET A 270 8.18 -0.30 -1.77
N SER A 271 7.70 0.82 -2.33
CA SER A 271 7.31 0.90 -3.74
C SER A 271 8.49 0.65 -4.69
N LEU A 272 9.68 1.14 -4.32
CA LEU A 272 10.93 0.97 -5.07
C LEU A 272 11.63 -0.37 -4.79
N CYS A 273 11.14 -1.17 -3.83
CA CYS A 273 11.80 -2.39 -3.35
C CYS A 273 13.25 -2.15 -2.88
N ASN A 274 13.53 -1.00 -2.25
CA ASN A 274 14.87 -0.66 -1.77
C ASN A 274 15.14 -1.30 -0.40
N ILE A 275 15.51 -2.58 -0.44
CA ILE A 275 15.66 -3.42 0.77
C ILE A 275 16.65 -2.83 1.78
N LYS A 276 17.75 -2.23 1.32
CA LYS A 276 18.75 -1.60 2.21
C LYS A 276 18.16 -0.45 3.00
N ARG A 277 17.38 0.41 2.36
CA ARG A 277 16.74 1.54 3.03
C ARG A 277 15.59 1.08 3.92
N ILE A 278 14.85 0.04 3.52
CA ILE A 278 13.83 -0.59 4.36
C ILE A 278 14.45 -1.13 5.66
N ASP A 279 15.63 -1.77 5.62
CA ASP A 279 16.35 -2.22 6.81
C ASP A 279 16.68 -1.08 7.79
N GLU A 280 16.93 0.13 7.28
CA GLU A 280 17.23 1.33 8.08
C GLU A 280 15.97 1.98 8.67
N ILE A 281 14.86 1.98 7.93
CA ILE A 281 13.60 2.65 8.31
C ILE A 281 12.76 1.77 9.23
N LEU A 282 12.71 0.46 9.00
CA LEU A 282 11.82 -0.45 9.72
C LEU A 282 12.00 -0.40 11.26
N PRO A 283 13.21 -0.30 11.83
CA PRO A 283 13.40 -0.10 13.27
C PRO A 283 12.84 1.24 13.79
N GLN A 284 12.96 2.31 12.99
CA GLN A 284 12.45 3.64 13.33
C GLN A 284 10.92 3.62 13.33
N LEU A 285 10.32 3.06 12.28
CA LEU A 285 8.87 2.86 12.18
C LEU A 285 8.32 2.06 13.36
N ASN A 286 8.98 0.95 13.72
CA ASN A 286 8.60 0.14 14.88
C ASN A 286 8.63 0.93 16.18
N THR A 287 9.68 1.74 16.37
CA THR A 287 9.84 2.58 17.56
C THR A 287 8.73 3.61 17.63
N GLU A 288 8.49 4.35 16.56
CA GLU A 288 7.50 5.44 16.53
C GLU A 288 6.07 4.93 16.63
N LEU A 289 5.71 3.83 15.96
CA LEU A 289 4.41 3.18 16.12
C LEU A 289 4.19 2.63 17.54
N LYS A 290 5.26 2.32 18.28
CA LYS A 290 5.17 1.80 19.65
C LYS A 290 5.10 2.92 20.69
N THR A 291 5.87 3.99 20.48
CA THR A 291 5.96 5.10 21.44
C THR A 291 4.83 6.11 21.28
N TYR A 292 4.20 6.18 20.10
CA TYR A 292 3.10 7.11 19.89
C TYR A 292 1.92 6.82 20.81
N THR A 293 1.69 7.75 21.73
CA THR A 293 0.54 7.80 22.63
C THR A 293 0.09 9.24 22.72
N SER A 294 -1.21 9.50 22.52
CA SER A 294 -1.82 10.77 22.90
C SER A 294 -2.91 10.51 23.93
N ASP A 295 -2.84 11.25 25.04
CA ASP A 295 -3.89 11.30 26.07
C ASP A 295 -4.85 12.48 25.81
N SER A 296 -4.68 13.20 24.70
CA SER A 296 -5.54 14.31 24.32
C SER A 296 -6.94 13.79 24.04
N THR A 297 -7.91 14.26 24.85
CA THR A 297 -9.34 14.04 24.60
C THR A 297 -10.02 15.28 24.02
N ASP A 298 -9.29 16.41 23.98
CA ASP A 298 -9.78 17.70 23.51
C ASP A 298 -9.40 17.97 22.04
N ASP A 299 -8.38 17.27 21.50
CA ASP A 299 -8.04 17.31 20.07
C ASP A 299 -8.54 16.05 19.36
N LEU A 300 -9.59 16.24 18.57
CA LEU A 300 -10.21 15.19 17.77
C LEU A 300 -9.27 14.60 16.71
N PHE A 301 -8.34 15.38 16.14
CA PHE A 301 -7.35 14.87 15.19
C PHE A 301 -6.41 13.88 15.88
N GLU A 302 -5.90 14.21 17.06
CA GLU A 302 -5.02 13.33 17.83
C GLU A 302 -5.75 12.05 18.29
N CYS A 303 -7.03 12.16 18.66
CA CYS A 303 -7.89 11.02 18.97
C CYS A 303 -7.96 10.05 17.78
N VAL A 304 -8.33 10.56 16.61
CA VAL A 304 -8.47 9.75 15.38
C VAL A 304 -7.12 9.16 14.99
N PHE A 305 -6.04 9.95 15.03
CA PHE A 305 -4.70 9.50 14.68
C PHE A 305 -4.20 8.39 15.62
N THR A 306 -4.51 8.47 16.91
CA THR A 306 -4.22 7.41 17.89
C THR A 306 -4.89 6.09 17.52
N ASP A 307 -6.17 6.12 17.16
CA ASP A 307 -6.88 4.90 16.73
C ASP A 307 -6.34 4.35 15.41
N MET A 308 -5.79 5.21 14.55
CA MET A 308 -5.14 4.78 13.32
C MET A 308 -3.81 4.10 13.53
N VAL A 309 -2.98 4.60 14.45
CA VAL A 309 -1.74 3.92 14.83
C VAL A 309 -2.06 2.50 15.31
N LYS A 310 -3.11 2.34 16.13
CA LYS A 310 -3.60 1.01 16.53
C LYS A 310 -4.05 0.18 15.33
N LEU A 311 -4.77 0.77 14.37
CA LEU A 311 -5.21 0.07 13.16
C LEU A 311 -4.03 -0.37 12.28
N ILE A 312 -3.02 0.48 12.07
CA ILE A 312 -1.81 0.17 11.31
C ILE A 312 -1.07 -1.01 11.96
N ARG A 313 -0.84 -0.95 13.28
CA ARG A 313 -0.22 -2.06 14.03
C ARG A 313 -0.99 -3.37 13.84
N LYS A 314 -2.32 -3.32 14.00
CA LYS A 314 -3.19 -4.48 13.79
C LYS A 314 -3.11 -5.02 12.36
N LYS A 315 -3.10 -4.14 11.35
CA LYS A 315 -3.00 -4.51 9.93
C LYS A 315 -1.67 -5.12 9.55
N PHE A 316 -0.58 -4.68 10.18
CA PHE A 316 0.72 -5.34 10.08
C PHE A 316 0.81 -6.66 10.86
N GLY A 317 -0.25 -7.05 11.58
CA GLY A 317 -0.25 -8.24 12.42
C GLY A 317 0.70 -8.12 13.62
N MET A 318 1.02 -6.89 14.05
CA MET A 318 1.83 -6.62 15.23
C MET A 318 0.98 -6.90 16.48
N GLY A 319 1.50 -7.67 17.43
CA GLY A 319 0.92 -7.75 18.77
C GLY A 319 1.11 -6.43 19.54
N ASP A 320 0.49 -6.33 20.71
CA ASP A 320 0.51 -5.10 21.53
C ASP A 320 1.94 -4.60 21.79
N GLU A 321 2.88 -5.51 22.07
CA GLU A 321 4.30 -5.17 22.31
C GLU A 321 5.27 -5.56 21.17
N GLY A 322 4.75 -6.19 20.10
CA GLY A 322 5.56 -6.77 19.03
C GLY A 322 6.11 -5.74 18.06
N ASN A 323 7.32 -6.01 17.56
CA ASN A 323 7.89 -5.32 16.40
C ASN A 323 7.46 -6.04 15.11
N LEU A 324 7.31 -5.28 14.03
CA LEU A 324 7.03 -5.77 12.69
C LEU A 324 8.24 -6.56 12.19
N SER A 325 8.07 -7.87 12.06
CA SER A 325 9.05 -8.76 11.43
C SER A 325 8.92 -8.78 9.91
N TYR A 326 9.98 -9.20 9.21
CA TYR A 326 9.93 -9.37 7.76
C TYR A 326 8.85 -10.35 7.31
N LEU A 327 8.62 -11.45 8.04
CA LEU A 327 7.56 -12.40 7.71
C LEU A 327 6.16 -11.78 7.79
N GLN A 328 5.92 -10.92 8.79
CA GLN A 328 4.68 -10.15 8.91
C GLN A 328 4.55 -9.10 7.80
N LEU A 329 5.64 -8.39 7.48
CA LEU A 329 5.65 -7.40 6.40
C LEU A 329 5.36 -8.05 5.03
N ILE A 330 5.96 -9.20 4.74
CA ILE A 330 5.67 -10.00 3.54
C ILE A 330 4.20 -10.43 3.56
N SER A 331 3.69 -10.92 4.68
CA SER A 331 2.27 -11.31 4.80
C SER A 331 1.34 -10.14 4.47
N TRP A 332 1.62 -8.97 5.02
CA TRP A 332 0.88 -7.75 4.72
C TRP A 332 0.96 -7.36 3.24
N CYS A 333 2.12 -7.47 2.59
CA CYS A 333 2.24 -7.22 1.15
C CYS A 333 1.35 -8.17 0.33
N VAL A 334 1.31 -9.46 0.70
CA VAL A 334 0.49 -10.48 0.01
C VAL A 334 -1.01 -10.21 0.18
N GLU A 335 -1.44 -9.86 1.39
CA GLU A 335 -2.84 -9.52 1.69
C GLU A 335 -3.31 -8.30 0.90
N ASN A 336 -2.39 -7.37 0.61
CA ASN A 336 -2.64 -6.13 -0.10
C ASN A 336 -2.24 -6.17 -1.59
N ASN A 337 -2.09 -7.36 -2.17
CA ASN A 337 -1.80 -7.57 -3.60
C ASN A 337 -0.48 -6.93 -4.10
N MET A 338 0.45 -6.61 -3.19
CA MET A 338 1.79 -6.08 -3.47
C MET A 338 2.77 -7.23 -3.75
N LEU A 339 2.45 -8.10 -4.71
CA LEU A 339 3.18 -9.37 -4.90
C LEU A 339 4.64 -9.17 -5.32
N GLN A 340 4.96 -8.13 -6.08
CA GLN A 340 6.34 -7.83 -6.47
C GLN A 340 7.18 -7.50 -5.23
N GLN A 341 6.67 -6.61 -4.36
CA GLN A 341 7.31 -6.25 -3.10
C GLN A 341 7.46 -7.47 -2.20
N ALA A 342 6.40 -8.28 -2.08
CA ALA A 342 6.42 -9.50 -1.27
C ALA A 342 7.45 -10.51 -1.78
N LEU A 343 7.56 -10.71 -3.10
CA LEU A 343 8.56 -11.59 -3.71
C LEU A 343 9.98 -11.14 -3.41
N VAL A 344 10.29 -9.85 -3.60
CA VAL A 344 11.63 -9.31 -3.35
C VAL A 344 11.99 -9.45 -1.88
N LEU A 345 11.11 -9.02 -0.97
CA LEU A 345 11.31 -9.18 0.47
C LEU A 345 11.50 -10.65 0.86
N TYR A 346 10.70 -11.56 0.30
CA TYR A 346 10.81 -12.98 0.59
C TYR A 346 12.19 -13.53 0.21
N ILE A 347 12.69 -13.19 -0.98
CA ILE A 347 13.95 -13.73 -1.49
C ILE A 347 15.16 -13.16 -0.75
N GLU A 348 15.12 -11.87 -0.44
CA GLU A 348 16.23 -11.14 0.17
C GLU A 348 16.29 -11.35 1.69
N LYS A 349 15.14 -11.42 2.38
CA LYS A 349 15.09 -11.38 3.86
C LYS A 349 14.76 -12.71 4.54
N MET A 350 14.03 -13.62 3.88
CA MET A 350 13.76 -14.94 4.49
C MET A 350 15.01 -15.76 4.80
N PRO A 351 16.09 -15.73 3.99
CA PRO A 351 17.32 -16.44 4.32
C PRO A 351 17.93 -16.06 5.66
N GLU A 352 18.05 -14.76 5.93
CA GLU A 352 18.55 -14.23 7.20
C GLU A 352 17.56 -14.54 8.33
N TYR A 353 16.26 -14.37 8.07
CA TYR A 353 15.20 -14.67 9.03
C TYR A 353 15.22 -16.13 9.51
N TYR A 354 15.44 -17.10 8.61
CA TYR A 354 15.52 -18.51 9.00
C TYR A 354 16.72 -18.80 9.90
N VAL A 355 17.86 -18.13 9.68
CA VAL A 355 19.03 -18.26 10.55
C VAL A 355 18.76 -17.63 11.91
N GLU A 356 18.21 -16.42 11.94
CA GLU A 356 17.84 -15.72 13.18
C GLU A 356 16.85 -16.54 14.04
N LYS A 357 15.91 -17.23 13.40
CA LYS A 357 14.92 -18.09 14.08
C LYS A 357 15.41 -19.53 14.30
N GLY A 358 16.66 -19.85 13.97
CA GLY A 358 17.26 -21.15 14.21
C GLY A 358 16.69 -22.29 13.35
N VAL A 359 16.00 -21.97 12.24
CA VAL A 359 15.51 -22.98 11.28
C VAL A 359 16.68 -23.61 10.52
N PHE A 360 17.67 -22.78 10.15
CA PHE A 360 18.93 -23.17 9.53
C PHE A 360 20.11 -22.61 10.31
N LEU A 361 21.25 -23.31 10.32
CA LEU A 361 22.49 -22.81 10.97
C LEU A 361 23.28 -21.82 10.12
N GLU A 362 23.04 -21.81 8.80
CA GLU A 362 23.67 -20.91 7.84
C GLU A 362 22.65 -20.42 6.81
N ASN A 363 22.99 -19.33 6.13
CA ASN A 363 22.14 -18.68 5.16
C ASN A 363 21.87 -19.63 3.97
N ASN A 364 20.60 -19.98 3.75
CA ASN A 364 20.21 -20.93 2.71
C ASN A 364 20.43 -20.43 1.28
N SER A 365 20.67 -19.13 1.07
CA SER A 365 21.08 -18.61 -0.25
C SER A 365 22.45 -19.17 -0.67
N GLU A 366 23.27 -19.62 0.29
CA GLU A 366 24.62 -20.13 0.07
C GLU A 366 24.67 -21.65 -0.17
N PHE A 367 23.62 -22.39 0.21
CA PHE A 367 23.59 -23.86 0.16
C PHE A 367 23.89 -24.44 -1.23
N MET A 368 23.62 -23.65 -2.27
CA MET A 368 23.73 -24.07 -3.65
C MET A 368 24.98 -23.56 -4.37
N LYS A 369 25.79 -22.68 -3.75
CA LYS A 369 26.97 -22.09 -4.41
C LYS A 369 27.93 -23.17 -4.93
N ASP A 370 28.17 -24.20 -4.12
CA ASP A 370 29.07 -25.32 -4.45
C ASP A 370 28.33 -26.60 -4.86
N TYR A 371 27.00 -26.52 -5.00
CA TYR A 371 26.19 -27.69 -5.32
C TYR A 371 26.42 -28.17 -6.75
N LYS A 372 26.70 -29.47 -6.87
CA LYS A 372 26.74 -30.21 -8.14
C LYS A 372 25.54 -31.15 -8.17
N ILE A 373 24.90 -31.25 -9.34
CA ILE A 373 23.72 -32.11 -9.49
C ILE A 373 24.11 -33.56 -9.10
N PRO A 374 23.38 -34.19 -8.17
CA PRO A 374 23.78 -35.48 -7.60
C PRO A 374 23.64 -36.58 -8.61
N ASN A 375 24.19 -37.74 -8.24
CA ASN A 375 24.14 -38.99 -8.98
C ASN A 375 25.02 -39.03 -10.22
N MET A 376 25.41 -37.93 -10.86
CA MET A 376 26.40 -37.99 -11.94
C MET A 376 27.78 -38.42 -11.42
N GLU A 377 28.30 -37.80 -10.35
CA GLU A 377 29.61 -38.19 -9.78
C GLU A 377 29.56 -39.57 -9.08
N VAL A 378 28.45 -39.90 -8.43
CA VAL A 378 28.26 -41.21 -7.76
C VAL A 378 28.10 -42.31 -8.80
N PHE A 379 27.35 -42.06 -9.87
CA PHE A 379 27.21 -42.97 -11.01
C PHE A 379 28.54 -43.11 -11.75
N GLU A 380 29.28 -42.03 -11.97
CA GLU A 380 30.63 -42.06 -12.55
C GLU A 380 31.59 -42.91 -11.70
N LYS A 381 31.56 -42.75 -10.38
CA LYS A 381 32.34 -43.59 -9.45
C LYS A 381 31.93 -45.06 -9.53
N LYS A 382 30.63 -45.36 -9.60
CA LYS A 382 30.10 -46.72 -9.75
C LYS A 382 30.45 -47.34 -11.11
N LEU A 383 30.40 -46.56 -12.19
CA LEU A 383 30.86 -46.97 -13.53
C LEU A 383 32.36 -47.30 -13.51
N LYS A 384 33.17 -46.50 -12.80
CA LYS A 384 34.61 -46.74 -12.63
C LYS A 384 34.89 -48.04 -11.85
N GLU A 385 34.13 -48.34 -10.80
CA GLU A 385 34.22 -49.60 -10.04
C GLU A 385 33.97 -50.82 -10.95
N ILE A 386 33.00 -50.72 -11.88
CA ILE A 386 32.65 -51.80 -12.81
C ILE A 386 33.71 -51.97 -13.91
N ILE A 387 34.23 -50.86 -14.47
CA ILE A 387 35.29 -50.88 -15.50
C ILE A 387 36.60 -51.44 -14.92
N GLY A 388 36.92 -51.12 -13.66
CA GLY A 388 38.19 -51.49 -13.04
C GLY A 388 38.34 -52.98 -12.70
N ILE A 389 37.25 -53.77 -12.69
CA ILE A 389 37.24 -55.16 -12.20
C ILE A 389 36.77 -56.16 -13.28
N ASP A 390 36.37 -55.69 -14.47
CA ASP A 390 35.78 -56.53 -15.55
C ASP A 390 34.62 -57.42 -15.04
N LEU A 391 33.86 -56.91 -14.06
CA LEU A 391 32.72 -57.60 -13.46
C LEU A 391 31.54 -57.61 -14.45
N PRO A 392 30.85 -58.76 -14.63
CA PRO A 392 29.64 -58.80 -15.43
C PRO A 392 28.55 -57.96 -14.76
N LEU A 393 27.84 -57.16 -15.56
CA LEU A 393 26.69 -56.37 -15.11
C LEU A 393 25.49 -57.30 -14.83
N ASP A 394 25.58 -58.11 -13.78
CA ASP A 394 24.57 -59.10 -13.43
C ASP A 394 23.39 -58.47 -12.68
N SER A 395 22.25 -59.16 -12.67
CA SER A 395 21.02 -58.63 -12.07
C SER A 395 21.07 -58.62 -10.53
N MET A 396 21.98 -59.36 -9.89
CA MET A 396 22.11 -59.39 -8.43
C MET A 396 22.88 -58.17 -7.92
N MET A 397 23.98 -57.79 -8.57
CA MET A 397 24.76 -56.58 -8.26
C MET A 397 23.95 -55.29 -8.43
N ILE A 398 23.06 -55.24 -9.43
CA ILE A 398 22.17 -54.09 -9.63
C ILE A 398 21.16 -53.98 -8.48
N GLU A 399 20.69 -55.09 -7.93
CA GLU A 399 19.71 -55.08 -6.83
C GLU A 399 20.32 -54.60 -5.50
N GLU A 400 21.63 -54.72 -5.30
CA GLU A 400 22.37 -54.24 -4.13
C GLU A 400 22.63 -52.72 -4.12
N ILE A 401 22.39 -52.03 -5.24
CA ILE A 401 22.54 -50.57 -5.33
C ILE A 401 21.46 -49.90 -4.49
N LYS A 402 21.87 -49.21 -3.42
CA LYS A 402 20.96 -48.50 -2.51
C LYS A 402 20.28 -47.28 -3.12
N ASP A 403 20.95 -46.58 -4.04
CA ASP A 403 20.38 -45.43 -4.73
C ASP A 403 19.46 -45.90 -5.87
N GLU A 404 18.16 -45.69 -5.71
CA GLU A 404 17.15 -46.13 -6.68
C GLU A 404 17.32 -45.51 -8.07
N ARG A 405 17.81 -44.27 -8.19
CA ARG A 405 18.01 -43.64 -9.50
C ARG A 405 19.21 -44.26 -10.22
N ILE A 406 20.30 -44.48 -9.51
CA ILE A 406 21.48 -45.19 -10.04
C ILE A 406 21.12 -46.64 -10.38
N LYS A 407 20.33 -47.31 -9.54
CA LYS A 407 19.81 -48.66 -9.79
C LYS A 407 18.99 -48.72 -11.07
N VAL A 408 18.05 -47.78 -11.26
CA VAL A 408 17.28 -47.63 -12.51
C VAL A 408 18.20 -47.37 -13.70
N ALA A 409 19.24 -46.55 -13.54
CA ALA A 409 20.23 -46.29 -14.58
C ALA A 409 20.96 -47.56 -15.03
N PHE A 410 21.42 -48.38 -14.08
CA PHE A 410 22.04 -49.66 -14.39
C PHE A 410 21.06 -50.68 -14.98
N LYS A 411 19.78 -50.68 -14.55
CA LYS A 411 18.72 -51.47 -15.21
C LYS A 411 18.53 -51.05 -16.68
N ARG A 412 18.55 -49.74 -16.97
CA ARG A 412 18.48 -49.20 -18.33
C ARG A 412 19.69 -49.62 -19.17
N ILE A 413 20.91 -49.54 -18.62
CA ILE A 413 22.13 -50.03 -19.30
C ILE A 413 22.00 -51.53 -19.59
N ASN A 414 21.60 -52.34 -18.61
CA ASN A 414 21.45 -53.79 -18.77
C ASN A 414 20.41 -54.15 -19.85
N ASN A 415 19.27 -53.46 -19.84
CA ASN A 415 18.24 -53.62 -20.88
C ASN A 415 18.75 -53.22 -22.27
N PHE A 416 19.53 -52.14 -22.36
CA PHE A 416 20.17 -51.73 -23.61
C PHE A 416 21.14 -52.79 -24.11
N ILE A 417 21.98 -53.35 -23.22
CA ILE A 417 22.91 -54.45 -23.57
C ILE A 417 22.13 -55.66 -24.10
N LYS A 418 21.10 -56.13 -23.38
CA LYS A 418 20.27 -57.27 -23.78
C LYS A 418 19.56 -57.08 -25.12
N THR A 419 19.22 -55.84 -25.46
CA THR A 419 18.50 -55.52 -26.70
C THR A 419 19.45 -55.45 -27.91
N TYR A 420 20.67 -54.94 -27.71
CA TYR A 420 21.54 -54.50 -28.81
C TYR A 420 22.90 -55.22 -28.89
N TYR A 421 23.15 -56.20 -28.02
CA TYR A 421 24.37 -57.01 -28.00
C TYR A 421 24.01 -58.50 -27.85
N ASP A 422 24.76 -59.37 -28.52
CA ASP A 422 24.60 -60.82 -28.46
C ASP A 422 25.20 -61.43 -27.19
N GLU A 423 25.06 -62.75 -27.04
CA GLU A 423 25.59 -63.51 -25.90
C GLU A 423 27.13 -63.42 -25.77
N ASN A 424 27.84 -63.16 -26.88
CA ASN A 424 29.28 -62.93 -26.92
C ASN A 424 29.64 -61.44 -26.67
N GLY A 425 28.66 -60.59 -26.39
CA GLY A 425 28.82 -59.17 -26.14
C GLY A 425 29.13 -58.34 -27.38
N LYS A 426 28.90 -58.87 -28.59
CA LYS A 426 29.08 -58.18 -29.86
C LYS A 426 27.79 -57.47 -30.26
N ARG A 427 27.92 -56.25 -30.78
CA ARG A 427 26.80 -55.41 -31.20
C ARG A 427 25.97 -56.08 -32.30
N THR A 428 24.64 -56.00 -32.21
CA THR A 428 23.68 -56.65 -33.15
C THR A 428 23.04 -55.67 -34.15
N PHE A 429 23.30 -54.37 -34.03
CA PHE A 429 22.80 -53.35 -34.94
C PHE A 429 23.90 -52.75 -35.83
N ASP A 430 23.52 -52.30 -37.02
CA ASP A 430 24.40 -51.59 -37.96
C ASP A 430 24.31 -50.07 -37.78
N GLY A 431 25.41 -49.38 -38.05
CA GLY A 431 25.51 -47.93 -37.90
C GLY A 431 25.60 -47.47 -36.44
N LYS A 432 24.84 -46.41 -36.12
CA LYS A 432 24.81 -45.75 -34.81
C LYS A 432 23.41 -45.78 -34.22
N LYS A 433 23.29 -45.97 -32.90
CA LYS A 433 22.02 -45.93 -32.19
C LYS A 433 21.82 -44.57 -31.54
N LYS A 434 20.86 -43.81 -32.04
CA LYS A 434 20.49 -42.50 -31.48
C LYS A 434 19.77 -42.68 -30.14
N VAL A 435 20.23 -41.97 -29.11
CA VAL A 435 19.67 -41.98 -27.74
C VAL A 435 19.12 -40.61 -27.31
N TYR A 436 19.65 -39.50 -27.83
CA TYR A 436 18.99 -38.19 -27.76
C TYR A 436 18.76 -37.62 -29.16
N ASN A 437 17.65 -36.90 -29.31
CA ASN A 437 17.34 -36.13 -30.51
C ASN A 437 18.17 -34.86 -30.61
N GLU A 438 18.35 -34.38 -31.84
CA GLU A 438 18.87 -33.04 -32.07
C GLU A 438 17.86 -32.04 -31.50
N ALA A 439 18.36 -31.02 -30.80
CA ALA A 439 17.54 -30.00 -30.15
C ALA A 439 18.05 -28.61 -30.50
N GLN A 440 17.14 -27.63 -30.55
CA GLN A 440 17.47 -26.21 -30.64
C GLN A 440 17.36 -25.61 -29.23
N ILE A 441 18.45 -25.03 -28.72
CA ILE A 441 18.56 -24.45 -27.37
C ILE A 441 19.35 -23.15 -27.49
N GLU A 442 18.80 -22.04 -27.01
CA GLU A 442 19.40 -20.69 -27.09
C GLU A 442 19.82 -20.28 -28.51
N GLY A 443 19.07 -20.70 -29.53
CA GLY A 443 19.40 -20.47 -30.94
C GLY A 443 20.58 -21.29 -31.48
N ASN A 444 21.13 -22.22 -30.67
CA ASN A 444 22.17 -23.16 -31.06
C ASN A 444 21.60 -24.54 -31.34
N THR A 445 22.10 -25.17 -32.40
CA THR A 445 21.78 -26.57 -32.73
C THR A 445 22.65 -27.50 -31.93
N VAL A 446 22.03 -28.31 -31.07
CA VAL A 446 22.73 -29.33 -30.29
C VAL A 446 22.58 -30.69 -30.93
N LYS A 447 23.73 -31.26 -31.34
CA LYS A 447 23.80 -32.51 -32.08
C LYS A 447 23.26 -33.69 -31.28
N ALA A 448 22.53 -34.56 -31.95
CA ALA A 448 22.06 -35.83 -31.41
C ALA A 448 23.16 -36.63 -30.70
N VAL A 449 22.79 -37.29 -29.59
CA VAL A 449 23.68 -38.21 -28.88
C VAL A 449 23.47 -39.62 -29.43
N GLU A 450 24.57 -40.30 -29.78
CA GLU A 450 24.56 -41.58 -30.48
C GLU A 450 25.54 -42.58 -29.85
N ILE A 451 25.18 -43.86 -29.87
CA ILE A 451 25.99 -44.98 -29.38
C ILE A 451 26.47 -45.82 -30.58
N GLU A 452 27.78 -46.03 -30.68
CA GLU A 452 28.40 -46.84 -31.75
C GLU A 452 29.28 -48.00 -31.25
N SER A 453 29.35 -48.20 -29.94
CA SER A 453 30.27 -49.13 -29.27
C SER A 453 30.18 -50.57 -29.79
N LYS A 454 31.30 -51.10 -30.31
CA LYS A 454 31.39 -52.41 -30.99
C LYS A 454 31.11 -53.63 -30.10
N ASN A 455 31.32 -53.50 -28.79
CA ASN A 455 31.04 -54.54 -27.80
C ASN A 455 30.60 -53.94 -26.46
N LYS A 456 30.05 -54.78 -25.57
CA LYS A 456 29.49 -54.34 -24.28
C LYS A 456 30.51 -53.65 -23.35
N ASN A 457 31.76 -54.09 -23.32
CA ASN A 457 32.80 -53.48 -22.49
C ASN A 457 33.15 -52.06 -23.00
N LYS A 458 33.20 -51.89 -24.32
CA LYS A 458 33.35 -50.57 -24.96
C LYS A 458 32.15 -49.66 -24.73
N LEU A 459 30.93 -50.22 -24.61
CA LEU A 459 29.74 -49.45 -24.26
C LEU A 459 29.87 -48.85 -22.87
N ILE A 460 30.18 -49.65 -21.86
CA ILE A 460 30.35 -49.16 -20.48
C ILE A 460 31.47 -48.12 -20.42
N ASN A 461 32.59 -48.36 -21.12
CA ASN A 461 33.68 -47.38 -21.21
C ASN A 461 33.26 -46.08 -21.92
N SER A 462 32.43 -46.16 -22.98
CA SER A 462 31.88 -44.97 -23.64
C SER A 462 30.92 -44.19 -22.73
N ILE A 463 30.09 -44.89 -21.94
CA ILE A 463 29.21 -44.25 -20.97
C ILE A 463 30.06 -43.57 -19.89
N TYR A 464 31.12 -44.20 -19.39
CA TYR A 464 31.99 -43.60 -18.39
C TYR A 464 32.70 -42.33 -18.87
N HIS A 465 33.12 -42.26 -20.13
CA HIS A 465 33.83 -41.09 -20.66
C HIS A 465 32.91 -40.02 -21.30
N ASP A 466 31.64 -40.32 -21.53
CA ASP A 466 30.69 -39.40 -22.15
C ASP A 466 29.58 -38.99 -21.17
N ARG A 467 29.68 -37.75 -20.66
CA ARG A 467 28.68 -37.13 -19.77
C ARG A 467 27.25 -37.19 -20.35
N SER A 468 27.09 -37.16 -21.67
CA SER A 468 25.78 -37.21 -22.33
C SER A 468 25.12 -38.57 -22.22
N LEU A 469 25.93 -39.62 -22.32
CA LEU A 469 25.49 -40.99 -22.13
C LEU A 469 25.25 -41.28 -20.64
N GLN A 470 26.09 -40.77 -19.74
CA GLN A 470 25.84 -40.89 -18.30
C GLN A 470 24.47 -40.30 -17.94
N HIS A 471 24.20 -39.07 -18.40
CA HIS A 471 22.93 -38.40 -18.18
C HIS A 471 21.77 -39.16 -18.81
N TYR A 472 21.91 -39.62 -20.06
CA TYR A 472 20.87 -40.40 -20.73
C TYR A 472 20.45 -41.62 -19.91
N PHE A 473 21.40 -42.43 -19.47
CA PHE A 473 21.06 -43.62 -18.70
C PHE A 473 20.54 -43.27 -17.30
N LEU A 474 21.05 -42.20 -16.69
CA LEU A 474 20.67 -41.79 -15.34
C LEU A 474 19.26 -41.16 -15.28
N TYR A 475 18.88 -40.35 -16.27
CA TYR A 475 17.63 -39.58 -16.23
C TYR A 475 16.65 -39.91 -17.38
N HIS A 476 17.09 -40.46 -18.50
CA HIS A 476 16.28 -40.99 -19.62
C HIS A 476 15.06 -40.14 -20.03
N ASP A 477 15.25 -39.16 -20.91
CA ASP A 477 14.18 -38.29 -21.46
C ASP A 477 13.30 -37.53 -20.45
N GLU A 478 13.36 -37.85 -19.15
CA GLU A 478 12.74 -37.10 -18.05
C GLU A 478 13.45 -35.75 -17.88
N GLU A 479 14.71 -35.69 -18.27
CA GLU A 479 15.55 -34.50 -18.20
C GLU A 479 16.35 -34.31 -19.49
N ASN A 480 16.51 -33.06 -19.92
CA ASN A 480 17.27 -32.74 -21.13
C ASN A 480 18.74 -32.47 -20.76
N TYR A 481 19.62 -33.38 -21.21
CA TYR A 481 21.06 -33.39 -20.92
C TYR A 481 21.73 -32.03 -21.13
N TYR A 482 21.31 -31.26 -22.12
CA TYR A 482 21.97 -30.01 -22.47
C TYR A 482 21.85 -28.94 -21.38
N TYR A 483 20.80 -28.98 -20.57
CA TYR A 483 20.66 -28.12 -19.39
C TYR A 483 21.57 -28.54 -18.21
N THR A 484 22.25 -29.69 -18.31
CA THR A 484 23.22 -30.17 -17.30
C THR A 484 24.68 -29.87 -17.66
N LEU A 485 24.94 -29.30 -18.84
CA LEU A 485 26.28 -28.92 -19.28
C LEU A 485 26.83 -27.71 -18.51
N LYS A 486 25.95 -26.77 -18.11
CA LYS A 486 26.23 -25.61 -17.24
C LYS A 486 24.98 -25.21 -16.45
N PRO A 487 24.47 -26.07 -15.54
CA PRO A 487 23.19 -25.82 -14.90
C PRO A 487 23.25 -24.53 -14.08
N LYS A 488 22.39 -23.58 -14.41
CA LYS A 488 22.23 -22.36 -13.62
C LYS A 488 21.47 -22.65 -12.33
N TYR A 489 21.42 -21.64 -11.48
CA TYR A 489 20.88 -21.73 -10.13
C TYR A 489 19.47 -22.36 -10.09
N SER A 490 18.56 -21.96 -10.99
CA SER A 490 17.16 -22.43 -11.01
C SER A 490 16.99 -23.93 -11.23
N ILE A 491 17.86 -24.55 -12.01
CA ILE A 491 17.82 -26.00 -12.25
C ILE A 491 18.45 -26.74 -11.07
N LYS A 492 19.60 -26.25 -10.59
CA LYS A 492 20.28 -26.83 -9.42
C LYS A 492 19.35 -26.91 -8.19
N SER A 493 18.44 -25.95 -8.00
CA SER A 493 17.58 -25.91 -6.81
C SER A 493 16.59 -27.06 -6.77
N PHE A 494 16.12 -27.53 -7.93
CA PHE A 494 15.21 -28.66 -8.02
C PHE A 494 15.88 -29.95 -7.52
N TYR A 495 17.09 -30.24 -7.99
CA TYR A 495 17.82 -31.45 -7.58
C TYR A 495 18.27 -31.37 -6.12
N PHE A 496 18.74 -30.20 -5.68
CA PHE A 496 19.12 -29.96 -4.28
C PHE A 496 17.97 -30.29 -3.34
N LEU A 497 16.75 -29.88 -3.70
CA LEU A 497 15.55 -30.18 -2.93
C LEU A 497 15.24 -31.69 -2.85
N GLU A 498 15.42 -32.44 -3.95
CA GLU A 498 15.13 -33.88 -3.98
C GLU A 498 16.09 -34.69 -3.08
N GLU A 499 17.36 -34.30 -3.04
CA GLU A 499 18.37 -34.95 -2.19
C GLU A 499 18.14 -34.64 -0.70
N LYS A 500 17.84 -33.38 -0.37
CA LYS A 500 17.68 -32.93 1.02
C LYS A 500 16.50 -33.54 1.78
N LYS A 501 15.56 -34.18 1.09
CA LYS A 501 14.49 -34.95 1.74
C LYS A 501 15.00 -36.16 2.51
N TYR A 502 16.15 -36.72 2.11
CA TYR A 502 16.64 -38.02 2.58
C TYR A 502 18.00 -37.94 3.30
N GLU A 503 18.71 -36.83 3.19
CA GLU A 503 19.99 -36.62 3.88
C GLU A 503 19.82 -36.01 5.27
N ASN A 504 20.43 -36.62 6.28
CA ASN A 504 20.61 -35.97 7.58
C ASN A 504 21.65 -34.85 7.44
N ASN A 505 21.17 -33.60 7.52
CA ASN A 505 22.03 -32.42 7.42
C ASN A 505 22.23 -31.80 8.82
N THR A 506 23.48 -31.78 9.29
CA THR A 506 23.85 -31.18 10.58
C THR A 506 23.61 -29.67 10.65
N LYS A 507 23.26 -29.03 9.53
CA LYS A 507 22.99 -27.59 9.42
C LYS A 507 21.51 -27.22 9.47
N ILE A 508 20.62 -28.18 9.70
CA ILE A 508 19.17 -28.00 9.72
C ILE A 508 18.64 -28.42 11.10
N CYS A 509 17.85 -27.54 11.73
CA CYS A 509 17.32 -27.77 13.08
C CYS A 509 15.87 -28.29 13.09
N ILE A 510 15.30 -28.51 11.90
CA ILE A 510 13.93 -28.99 11.68
C ILE A 510 13.96 -30.31 10.89
N PRO A 511 12.87 -31.10 10.87
CA PRO A 511 12.84 -32.36 10.13
C PRO A 511 13.13 -32.16 8.62
N ASN A 512 13.82 -33.11 8.00
CA ASN A 512 14.25 -33.04 6.59
C ASN A 512 13.10 -32.77 5.60
N LEU A 513 11.91 -33.33 5.86
CA LEU A 513 10.74 -33.06 5.02
C LEU A 513 10.25 -31.62 5.14
N MET A 514 10.26 -31.06 6.35
CA MET A 514 9.85 -29.68 6.60
C MET A 514 10.87 -28.69 6.02
N SER A 515 12.17 -28.96 6.15
CA SER A 515 13.20 -28.12 5.53
C SER A 515 13.14 -28.16 4.01
N ALA A 516 12.86 -29.33 3.43
CA ALA A 516 12.59 -29.45 2.01
C ALA A 516 11.38 -28.58 1.61
N ASP A 517 10.28 -28.58 2.36
CA ASP A 517 9.14 -27.70 2.04
C ASP A 517 9.48 -26.21 2.14
N VAL A 518 10.21 -25.77 3.17
CA VAL A 518 10.68 -24.37 3.31
C VAL A 518 11.53 -23.97 2.10
N LEU A 519 12.50 -24.80 1.74
CA LEU A 519 13.41 -24.55 0.61
C LEU A 519 12.66 -24.58 -0.73
N LYS A 520 11.69 -25.47 -0.89
CA LYS A 520 10.86 -25.58 -2.10
C LYS A 520 10.18 -24.25 -2.42
N TYR A 521 9.46 -23.66 -1.45
CA TYR A 521 8.80 -22.39 -1.70
C TYR A 521 9.80 -21.24 -1.90
N TYR A 522 10.92 -21.22 -1.17
CA TYR A 522 11.98 -20.24 -1.41
C TYR A 522 12.51 -20.30 -2.85
N PHE A 523 12.85 -21.50 -3.36
CA PHE A 523 13.38 -21.66 -4.71
C PHE A 523 12.35 -21.36 -5.79
N VAL A 524 11.10 -21.79 -5.61
CA VAL A 524 10.01 -21.48 -6.55
C VAL A 524 9.76 -19.98 -6.63
N LEU A 525 9.70 -19.27 -5.49
CA LEU A 525 9.48 -17.82 -5.48
C LEU A 525 10.67 -17.06 -6.07
N LYS A 526 11.90 -17.54 -5.83
CA LYS A 526 13.12 -17.02 -6.46
C LYS A 526 13.11 -17.22 -7.98
N LEU A 527 12.67 -18.38 -8.45
CA LEU A 527 12.47 -18.67 -9.86
C LEU A 527 11.46 -17.70 -10.50
N ILE A 528 10.32 -17.48 -9.86
CA ILE A 528 9.30 -16.52 -10.34
C ILE A 528 9.89 -15.11 -10.47
N ARG A 529 10.59 -14.62 -9.44
CA ARG A 529 11.21 -13.28 -9.48
C ARG A 529 12.26 -13.16 -10.57
N ASN A 530 13.05 -14.22 -10.79
CA ASN A 530 14.05 -14.24 -11.86
C ASN A 530 13.37 -14.17 -13.23
N GLN A 531 12.29 -14.93 -13.46
CA GLN A 531 11.51 -14.87 -14.70
C GLN A 531 10.95 -13.46 -14.96
N VAL A 532 10.42 -12.79 -13.94
CA VAL A 532 9.96 -11.39 -14.04
C VAL A 532 11.11 -10.45 -14.43
N SER A 533 12.31 -10.70 -13.90
CA SER A 533 13.51 -9.92 -14.22
C SER A 533 14.07 -10.23 -15.62
N HIS A 534 13.91 -11.47 -16.10
CA HIS A 534 14.43 -11.98 -17.37
C HIS A 534 13.40 -11.99 -18.51
N ALA A 535 12.23 -11.37 -18.34
CA ALA A 535 11.13 -11.36 -19.32
C ALA A 535 11.51 -10.85 -20.73
N GLY A 536 12.69 -10.23 -20.89
CA GLY A 536 13.27 -9.82 -22.17
C GLY A 536 14.24 -10.81 -22.84
N GLY A 537 14.32 -12.07 -22.40
CA GLY A 537 15.21 -13.08 -23.01
C GLY A 537 16.68 -12.96 -22.59
N GLY A 538 16.92 -12.53 -21.35
CA GLY A 538 18.28 -12.39 -20.79
C GLY A 538 18.94 -13.73 -20.45
N ASP A 539 20.20 -13.64 -20.01
CA ASP A 539 20.99 -14.80 -19.59
C ASP A 539 20.27 -15.64 -18.52
N GLY A 540 19.90 -16.89 -18.84
CA GLY A 540 19.23 -17.82 -17.92
C GLY A 540 17.71 -17.98 -18.12
N TYR A 541 17.13 -17.29 -19.11
CA TYR A 541 15.72 -17.39 -19.44
C TYR A 541 15.25 -18.82 -19.78
N GLU A 542 16.01 -19.57 -20.59
CA GLU A 542 15.65 -20.94 -20.94
C GLU A 542 15.78 -21.93 -19.76
N ASP A 543 16.78 -21.73 -18.90
CA ASP A 543 16.95 -22.52 -17.67
C ASP A 543 15.77 -22.33 -16.72
N ASP A 544 15.28 -21.10 -16.58
CA ASP A 544 14.13 -20.79 -15.74
C ASP A 544 12.83 -21.40 -16.29
N ILE A 545 12.65 -21.44 -17.62
CA ILE A 545 11.52 -22.14 -18.26
C ILE A 545 11.58 -23.64 -17.97
N TYR A 546 12.77 -24.24 -18.08
CA TYR A 546 12.96 -25.65 -17.84
C TYR A 546 12.76 -26.01 -16.36
N ALA A 547 13.34 -25.25 -15.44
CA ALA A 547 13.13 -25.42 -14.00
C ALA A 547 11.64 -25.35 -13.63
N LYS A 548 10.90 -24.40 -14.22
CA LYS A 548 9.45 -24.30 -14.03
C LYS A 548 8.72 -25.61 -14.41
N LYS A 549 9.03 -26.18 -15.57
CA LYS A 549 8.46 -27.48 -16.00
C LYS A 549 8.78 -28.61 -15.02
N LEU A 550 9.99 -28.64 -14.45
CA LEU A 550 10.35 -29.64 -13.44
C LEU A 550 9.49 -29.50 -12.17
N TYR A 551 9.33 -28.27 -11.67
CA TYR A 551 8.49 -28.02 -10.50
C TYR A 551 7.00 -28.30 -10.78
N GLU A 552 6.49 -27.97 -11.96
CA GLU A 552 5.14 -28.28 -12.41
C GLU A 552 4.90 -29.80 -12.45
N ASN A 553 5.75 -30.55 -13.15
CA ASN A 553 5.57 -31.99 -13.33
C ASN A 553 5.66 -32.78 -12.02
N LYS A 554 6.59 -32.40 -11.13
CA LYS A 554 6.87 -33.15 -9.90
C LYS A 554 5.96 -32.75 -8.74
N TYR A 555 5.72 -31.46 -8.57
CA TYR A 555 5.04 -30.91 -7.40
C TYR A 555 3.66 -30.34 -7.71
N ASN A 556 3.23 -30.34 -8.98
CA ASN A 556 1.98 -29.72 -9.43
C ASN A 556 1.88 -28.24 -9.03
N ILE A 557 3.02 -27.53 -9.12
CA ILE A 557 3.12 -26.11 -8.79
C ILE A 557 2.92 -25.28 -10.06
N LYS A 558 1.87 -24.48 -10.11
CA LYS A 558 1.63 -23.50 -11.19
C LYS A 558 2.27 -22.16 -10.85
N MET A 559 2.71 -21.43 -11.88
CA MET A 559 3.43 -20.15 -11.72
C MET A 559 3.05 -19.13 -12.80
N ASP A 560 1.89 -19.27 -13.43
CA ASP A 560 1.53 -18.51 -14.64
C ASP A 560 0.77 -17.22 -14.35
N THR A 561 -0.01 -17.23 -13.28
CA THR A 561 -0.96 -16.14 -12.99
C THR A 561 -0.60 -15.41 -11.71
N PHE A 562 -1.15 -14.20 -11.59
CA PHE A 562 -1.11 -13.42 -10.35
C PHE A 562 -1.57 -14.25 -9.13
N GLU A 563 -2.66 -15.01 -9.29
CA GLU A 563 -3.22 -15.82 -8.21
C GLU A 563 -2.33 -17.01 -7.85
N ASP A 564 -1.68 -17.65 -8.84
CA ASP A 564 -0.73 -18.73 -8.58
C ASP A 564 0.43 -18.24 -7.70
N VAL A 565 1.01 -17.08 -8.04
CA VAL A 565 2.10 -16.46 -7.27
C VAL A 565 1.65 -16.10 -5.86
N LYS A 566 0.44 -15.54 -5.72
CA LYS A 566 -0.15 -15.20 -4.42
C LYS A 566 -0.30 -16.44 -3.53
N VAL A 567 -0.85 -17.53 -4.07
CA VAL A 567 -1.00 -18.80 -3.35
C VAL A 567 0.36 -19.38 -2.94
N LEU A 568 1.37 -19.28 -3.80
CA LEU A 568 2.72 -19.74 -3.46
C LEU A 568 3.38 -18.92 -2.35
N LEU A 569 3.21 -17.59 -2.36
CA LEU A 569 3.65 -16.73 -1.27
C LEU A 569 2.94 -17.07 0.04
N GLN A 570 1.62 -17.26 0.01
CA GLN A 570 0.84 -17.65 1.19
C GLN A 570 1.34 -18.98 1.79
N LYS A 571 1.55 -19.99 0.95
CA LYS A 571 2.09 -21.29 1.38
C LYS A 571 3.53 -21.18 1.90
N GLY A 572 4.36 -20.35 1.26
CA GLY A 572 5.71 -20.05 1.72
C GLY A 572 5.72 -19.39 3.11
N ILE A 573 4.83 -18.42 3.33
CA ILE A 573 4.64 -17.79 4.64
C ILE A 573 4.19 -18.81 5.68
N GLU A 574 3.19 -19.64 5.35
CA GLU A 574 2.64 -20.64 6.26
C GLU A 574 3.69 -21.65 6.71
N ILE A 575 4.42 -22.26 5.76
CA ILE A 575 5.47 -23.22 6.11
C ILE A 575 6.60 -22.58 6.92
N SER A 576 6.90 -21.30 6.65
CA SER A 576 7.89 -20.54 7.42
C SER A 576 7.45 -20.37 8.87
N LYS A 577 6.18 -20.04 9.11
CA LYS A 577 5.61 -19.95 10.46
C LYS A 577 5.71 -21.30 11.17
N THR A 578 5.25 -22.37 10.53
CA THR A 578 5.31 -23.74 11.10
C THR A 578 6.74 -24.16 11.44
N ALA A 579 7.72 -23.87 10.57
CA ALA A 579 9.12 -24.16 10.82
C ALA A 579 9.67 -23.40 12.05
N THR A 580 9.35 -22.11 12.17
CA THR A 580 9.78 -21.32 13.34
C THR A 580 9.09 -21.75 14.63
N GLU A 581 7.82 -22.16 14.58
CA GLU A 581 7.09 -22.69 15.73
C GLU A 581 7.66 -24.03 16.19
N TYR A 582 8.02 -24.92 15.25
CA TYR A 582 8.68 -26.17 15.56
C TYR A 582 9.98 -25.93 16.34
N VAL A 583 10.84 -25.02 15.87
CA VAL A 583 12.10 -24.69 16.56
C VAL A 583 11.83 -24.18 17.97
N LYS A 584 10.86 -23.27 18.16
CA LYS A 584 10.50 -22.76 19.49
C LYS A 584 10.08 -23.87 20.45
N GLN A 585 9.20 -24.77 20.00
CA GLN A 585 8.70 -25.87 20.84
C GLN A 585 9.79 -26.88 21.23
N HIS A 586 10.79 -27.09 20.37
CA HIS A 586 11.85 -28.07 20.61
C HIS A 586 13.10 -27.46 21.26
N ALA A 587 13.29 -26.15 21.19
CA ALA A 587 14.32 -25.44 21.95
C ALA A 587 14.00 -25.34 23.45
N GLU A 588 12.72 -25.43 23.82
CA GLU A 588 12.25 -25.45 25.22
C GLU A 588 12.37 -26.82 25.90
N ILE A 589 12.63 -27.90 25.14
CA ILE A 589 12.77 -29.26 25.67
C ILE A 589 14.23 -29.57 26.10
N ASP A 590 15.21 -28.81 25.58
CA ASP A 590 16.64 -28.90 25.92
C ASP A 590 17.10 -27.89 27.01
N LYS A 591 16.15 -27.21 27.67
CA LYS A 591 16.38 -26.39 28.89
C LYS A 591 15.65 -27.01 30.07
#